data_AF-A0A3S0VE77-F1
#
_entry.id   AF-A0A3S0VE77-F1
#
_cell.length_a   1.000
_cell.length_b   1.000
_cell.length_c   1.000
_cell.angle_alpha   90.00
_cell.angle_beta   90.00
_cell.angle_gamma   90.00
#
_symmetry.space_group_name_H-M   'P 1'
#
loop_
_entity.id
_entity.type
_entity.pdbx_description
1 polymer ?
#
loop_
_entity_poly.entity_id
_entity_poly.type
_entity_poly.pdbx_seq_one_letter_code
_entity_poly.pdbx_strand_id
1 'polypeptide(L)'
;MSIKTARHRLLYFKDFFQGTVYTALSNSRWLTTLTPILALLVRPLLGLTLSTLALLQAWSFFYTAHKNIDGWMTTLSSLGGAVFNNIAAFGGFIARIQGTVFAVAPWFFVAGFSLGTLNQLTLACLNAIRAYESQPGSDQRQHYIQAAIYNIILTVQLASCVTAIVLFNLFPANTFLISAFALTVVSINVGSCLWRFLSSEAKKDIKNELGFGKSEQLKELIITTPLDKKPQPQGGLKHTRLFSTCDHSAVIRKMNGEDAKQYLLDYIAYKLSILNKNTHQEKTQQKIAVLELLEQVILEKRTMPDPGKLHHRYPHLVDNFWCEKSDTQQLLEAVDYYYKNHGAMHNDTNRYGLA
;
A
#
# COMPACT_ATOMS: atom_id res chain seq x y z
N MET A 1 -18.43 9.27 -9.91
CA MET A 1 -18.11 8.49 -8.69
C MET A 1 -16.62 8.20 -8.68
N SER A 2 -15.89 8.47 -7.59
CA SER A 2 -14.43 8.23 -7.55
C SER A 2 -14.11 6.73 -7.55
N ILE A 3 -13.07 6.33 -8.30
CA ILE A 3 -12.56 4.93 -8.34
C ILE A 3 -12.28 4.40 -6.92
N LYS A 4 -11.83 5.28 -6.02
CA LYS A 4 -11.60 4.94 -4.60
C LYS A 4 -12.89 4.50 -3.90
N THR A 5 -13.99 5.20 -4.13
CA THR A 5 -15.30 4.88 -3.56
C THR A 5 -15.84 3.55 -4.12
N ALA A 6 -15.66 3.31 -5.42
CA ALA A 6 -16.07 2.05 -6.06
C ALA A 6 -15.30 0.86 -5.50
N ARG A 7 -13.97 0.97 -5.38
CA ARG A 7 -13.12 -0.05 -4.76
C ARG A 7 -13.54 -0.34 -3.32
N HIS A 8 -13.82 0.70 -2.53
CA HIS A 8 -14.25 0.53 -1.14
C HIS A 8 -15.57 -0.24 -1.02
N ARG A 9 -16.57 0.08 -1.86
CA ARG A 9 -17.84 -0.65 -1.91
C ARG A 9 -17.68 -2.11 -2.35
N LEU A 10 -16.85 -2.36 -3.36
CA LEU A 10 -16.58 -3.72 -3.83
C LEU A 10 -15.88 -4.58 -2.77
N LEU A 11 -15.03 -3.98 -1.92
CA LEU A 11 -14.44 -4.70 -0.80
C LEU A 11 -15.49 -5.16 0.22
N TYR A 12 -16.54 -4.37 0.49
CA TYR A 12 -17.65 -4.83 1.34
C TYR A 12 -18.41 -6.00 0.73
N PHE A 13 -18.73 -5.93 -0.56
CA PHE A 13 -19.38 -7.06 -1.24
C PHE A 13 -18.52 -8.32 -1.21
N LYS A 14 -17.21 -8.17 -1.47
CA LYS A 14 -16.26 -9.26 -1.40
C LYS A 14 -16.21 -9.88 0.00
N ASP A 15 -16.10 -9.07 1.05
CA ASP A 15 -16.03 -9.55 2.43
C ASP A 15 -17.37 -10.19 2.88
N PHE A 16 -18.51 -9.66 2.40
CA PHE A 16 -19.84 -10.22 2.66
C PHE A 16 -20.05 -11.58 1.99
N PHE A 17 -19.80 -11.68 0.68
CA PHE A 17 -19.99 -12.95 -0.04
C PHE A 17 -18.99 -14.01 0.41
N GLN A 18 -17.73 -13.63 0.64
CA GLN A 18 -16.74 -14.53 1.21
C GLN A 18 -17.16 -14.97 2.62
N GLY A 19 -17.56 -14.02 3.49
CA GLY A 19 -18.08 -14.34 4.82
C GLY A 19 -19.23 -15.35 4.76
N THR A 20 -20.20 -15.12 3.88
CA THR A 20 -21.36 -16.03 3.70
C THR A 20 -20.93 -17.46 3.33
N VAL A 21 -19.98 -17.62 2.41
CA VAL A 21 -19.46 -18.95 2.01
C VAL A 21 -18.82 -19.65 3.21
N TYR A 22 -17.98 -18.96 3.97
CA TYR A 22 -17.26 -19.57 5.10
C TYR A 22 -18.15 -19.75 6.33
N THR A 23 -19.14 -18.90 6.55
CA THR A 23 -20.18 -19.12 7.56
C THR A 23 -20.95 -20.40 7.26
N ALA A 24 -21.35 -20.63 6.01
CA ALA A 24 -22.00 -21.88 5.62
C ALA A 24 -21.04 -23.08 5.77
N LEU A 25 -19.77 -22.94 5.41
CA LEU A 25 -18.76 -24.00 5.58
C LEU A 25 -18.50 -24.34 7.05
N SER A 26 -18.68 -23.39 7.97
CA SER A 26 -18.43 -23.60 9.39
C SER A 26 -19.41 -24.58 10.06
N ASN A 27 -20.53 -24.88 9.42
CA ASN A 27 -21.53 -25.83 9.93
C ASN A 27 -22.04 -26.72 8.79
N SER A 28 -21.84 -28.02 8.90
CA SER A 28 -22.22 -29.00 7.86
C SER A 28 -23.71 -28.94 7.48
N ARG A 29 -24.60 -28.68 8.44
CA ARG A 29 -26.05 -28.54 8.19
C ARG A 29 -26.38 -27.27 7.39
N TRP A 30 -25.66 -26.18 7.64
CA TRP A 30 -25.84 -24.94 6.90
C TRP A 30 -25.27 -25.06 5.49
N LEU A 31 -24.11 -25.71 5.35
CA LEU A 31 -23.53 -25.99 4.06
C LEU A 31 -24.49 -26.78 3.16
N THR A 32 -25.05 -27.90 3.65
CA THR A 32 -25.98 -28.72 2.85
C THR A 32 -27.24 -27.94 2.47
N THR A 33 -27.83 -27.23 3.42
CA THR A 33 -29.06 -26.43 3.20
C THR A 33 -28.83 -25.29 2.21
N LEU A 34 -27.69 -24.59 2.32
CA LEU A 34 -27.39 -23.41 1.50
C LEU A 34 -26.64 -23.75 0.20
N THR A 35 -26.25 -25.01 -0.04
CA THR A 35 -25.46 -25.42 -1.22
C THR A 35 -26.04 -24.89 -2.54
N PRO A 36 -27.37 -24.98 -2.82
CA PRO A 36 -27.92 -24.45 -4.06
C PRO A 36 -27.75 -22.92 -4.19
N ILE A 37 -28.01 -22.17 -3.11
CA ILE A 37 -27.87 -20.71 -3.08
C ILE A 37 -26.40 -20.31 -3.21
N LEU A 38 -25.50 -21.04 -2.55
CA LEU A 38 -24.06 -20.79 -2.63
C LEU A 38 -23.53 -21.02 -4.05
N ALA A 39 -23.96 -22.09 -4.71
CA ALA A 39 -23.52 -22.43 -6.07
C ALA A 39 -24.13 -21.52 -7.14
N LEU A 40 -25.42 -21.17 -7.02
CA LEU A 40 -26.14 -20.42 -8.05
C LEU A 40 -26.00 -18.90 -7.92
N LEU A 41 -25.77 -18.38 -6.72
CA LEU A 41 -25.81 -16.94 -6.46
C LEU A 41 -24.54 -16.43 -5.79
N VAL A 42 -24.17 -16.97 -4.62
CA VAL A 42 -23.08 -16.38 -3.81
C VAL A 42 -21.70 -16.52 -4.48
N ARG A 43 -21.35 -17.72 -4.98
CA ARG A 43 -20.04 -17.96 -5.61
C ARG A 43 -19.87 -17.17 -6.92
N PRO A 44 -20.83 -17.12 -7.85
CA PRO A 44 -20.72 -16.27 -9.04
C PRO A 44 -20.58 -14.78 -8.72
N LEU A 45 -21.37 -14.26 -7.76
CA LEU A 45 -21.27 -12.86 -7.34
C LEU A 45 -19.92 -12.54 -6.69
N LEU A 46 -19.38 -13.46 -5.89
CA LEU A 46 -18.02 -13.34 -5.37
C LEU A 46 -16.99 -13.29 -6.50
N GLY A 47 -17.10 -14.17 -7.51
CA GLY A 47 -16.24 -14.20 -8.69
C GLY A 47 -16.25 -12.87 -9.46
N LEU A 48 -17.44 -12.35 -9.77
CA LEU A 48 -17.61 -11.05 -10.43
C LEU A 48 -17.01 -9.90 -9.61
N THR A 49 -17.20 -9.93 -8.29
CA THR A 49 -16.65 -8.90 -7.40
C THR A 49 -15.12 -8.92 -7.41
N LEU A 50 -14.52 -10.11 -7.36
CA LEU A 50 -13.07 -10.30 -7.42
C LEU A 50 -12.49 -9.88 -8.78
N SER A 51 -13.16 -10.24 -9.88
CA SER A 51 -12.78 -9.77 -11.23
C SER A 51 -12.81 -8.26 -11.34
N THR A 52 -13.88 -7.64 -10.85
CA THR A 52 -14.03 -6.17 -10.88
C THR A 52 -12.93 -5.50 -10.04
N LEU A 53 -12.63 -6.03 -8.86
CA LEU A 53 -11.52 -5.54 -8.03
C LEU A 53 -10.17 -5.68 -8.73
N ALA A 54 -9.93 -6.80 -9.41
CA ALA A 54 -8.69 -7.04 -10.15
C ALA A 54 -8.54 -6.09 -11.35
N LEU A 55 -9.62 -5.85 -12.10
CA LEU A 55 -9.65 -4.89 -13.19
C LEU A 55 -9.44 -3.45 -12.70
N LEU A 56 -10.06 -3.06 -11.59
CA LEU A 56 -9.83 -1.75 -10.98
C LEU A 56 -8.39 -1.60 -10.48
N GLN A 57 -7.81 -2.66 -9.92
CA GLN A 57 -6.40 -2.67 -9.51
C GLN A 57 -5.48 -2.52 -10.72
N ALA A 58 -5.69 -3.30 -11.79
CA ALA A 58 -4.94 -3.21 -13.03
C ALA A 58 -5.08 -1.82 -13.67
N TRP A 59 -6.30 -1.29 -13.75
CA TRP A 59 -6.55 0.07 -14.23
C TRP A 59 -5.77 1.09 -13.39
N SER A 60 -5.88 1.04 -12.07
CA SER A 60 -5.15 1.96 -11.20
C SER A 60 -3.65 1.88 -11.41
N PHE A 61 -3.12 0.67 -11.62
CA PHE A 61 -1.70 0.44 -11.85
C PHE A 61 -1.21 0.97 -13.21
N PHE A 62 -1.96 0.74 -14.29
CA PHE A 62 -1.58 1.23 -15.62
C PHE A 62 -1.66 2.77 -15.73
N TYR A 63 -2.55 3.40 -14.97
CA TYR A 63 -2.72 4.85 -14.95
C TYR A 63 -1.89 5.56 -13.87
N THR A 64 -1.25 4.84 -12.95
CA THR A 64 -0.28 5.45 -12.04
C THR A 64 1.03 5.76 -12.76
N ALA A 65 1.57 6.95 -12.51
CA ALA A 65 2.88 7.35 -13.02
C ALA A 65 4.04 6.54 -12.42
N HIS A 66 3.80 5.72 -11.39
CA HIS A 66 4.85 5.00 -10.64
C HIS A 66 4.60 3.50 -10.75
N LYS A 67 5.33 2.85 -11.67
CA LYS A 67 5.21 1.42 -11.91
C LYS A 67 6.30 0.68 -11.14
N ASN A 68 6.01 0.37 -9.88
CA ASN A 68 6.93 -0.35 -9.01
C ASN A 68 6.62 -1.86 -8.92
N ILE A 69 7.57 -2.65 -8.41
CA ILE A 69 7.42 -4.11 -8.30
C ILE A 69 6.29 -4.52 -7.33
N ASP A 70 6.00 -3.74 -6.28
CA ASP A 70 4.85 -3.95 -5.38
C ASP A 70 3.53 -3.88 -6.15
N GLY A 71 3.39 -2.85 -7.01
CA GLY A 71 2.22 -2.65 -7.86
C GLY A 71 2.07 -3.75 -8.90
N TRP A 72 3.17 -4.16 -9.54
CA TRP A 72 3.19 -5.29 -10.48
C TRP A 72 2.78 -6.60 -9.80
N MET A 73 3.42 -6.96 -8.69
CA MET A 73 3.14 -8.20 -7.96
C MET A 73 1.71 -8.25 -7.46
N THR A 74 1.21 -7.14 -6.91
CA THR A 74 -0.20 -7.02 -6.46
C THR A 74 -1.17 -7.17 -7.63
N THR A 75 -0.84 -6.58 -8.79
CA THR A 75 -1.71 -6.63 -9.98
C THR A 75 -1.73 -8.03 -10.58
N LEU A 76 -0.57 -8.67 -10.77
CA LEU A 76 -0.46 -10.04 -11.26
C LEU A 76 -1.13 -11.03 -10.31
N SER A 77 -0.90 -10.88 -9.00
CA SER A 77 -1.53 -11.70 -7.98
C SER A 77 -3.06 -11.56 -8.02
N SER A 78 -3.56 -10.32 -8.10
CA SER A 78 -5.00 -10.08 -8.17
C SER A 78 -5.64 -10.62 -9.45
N LEU A 79 -4.98 -10.50 -10.60
CA LEU A 79 -5.48 -11.01 -11.87
C LEU A 79 -5.47 -12.54 -11.90
N GLY A 80 -4.35 -13.17 -11.54
CA GLY A 80 -4.24 -14.62 -11.46
C GLY A 80 -5.25 -15.21 -10.47
N GLY A 81 -5.37 -14.60 -9.29
CA GLY A 81 -6.37 -14.97 -8.29
C GLY A 81 -7.81 -14.83 -8.81
N ALA A 82 -8.12 -13.74 -9.52
CA ALA A 82 -9.44 -13.56 -10.11
C ALA A 82 -9.75 -14.64 -11.17
N VAL A 83 -8.81 -14.95 -12.06
CA VAL A 83 -9.00 -15.99 -13.09
C VAL A 83 -9.33 -17.33 -12.45
N PHE A 84 -8.52 -17.80 -11.50
CA PHE A 84 -8.76 -19.09 -10.85
C PHE A 84 -10.09 -19.11 -10.08
N ASN A 85 -10.39 -18.06 -9.31
CA ASN A 85 -11.64 -17.97 -8.57
C ASN A 85 -12.87 -17.92 -9.48
N ASN A 86 -12.78 -17.33 -10.67
CA ASN A 86 -13.87 -17.29 -11.64
C ASN A 86 -14.06 -18.62 -12.35
N ILE A 87 -12.99 -19.32 -12.73
CA ILE A 87 -13.07 -20.68 -13.25
C ILE A 87 -13.79 -21.57 -12.23
N ALA A 88 -13.41 -21.48 -10.94
CA ALA A 88 -14.04 -22.23 -9.87
C ALA A 88 -15.53 -21.87 -9.68
N ALA A 89 -15.86 -20.58 -9.62
CA ALA A 89 -17.21 -20.10 -9.38
C ALA A 89 -18.18 -20.39 -10.55
N PHE A 90 -17.80 -20.01 -11.77
CA PHE A 90 -18.63 -20.20 -12.96
C PHE A 90 -18.61 -21.64 -13.46
N GLY A 91 -17.50 -22.35 -13.36
CA GLY A 91 -17.46 -23.79 -13.64
C GLY A 91 -18.38 -24.57 -12.71
N GLY A 92 -18.41 -24.23 -11.41
CA GLY A 92 -19.34 -24.80 -10.45
C GLY A 92 -20.80 -24.46 -10.74
N PHE A 93 -21.08 -23.23 -11.16
CA PHE A 93 -22.41 -22.78 -11.59
C PHE A 93 -22.92 -23.57 -12.80
N ILE A 94 -22.12 -23.65 -13.88
CA ILE A 94 -22.48 -24.35 -15.11
C ILE A 94 -22.69 -25.85 -14.83
N ALA A 95 -21.76 -26.47 -14.11
CA ALA A 95 -21.89 -27.89 -13.73
C ALA A 95 -23.18 -28.14 -12.95
N ARG A 96 -23.53 -27.24 -12.02
CA ARG A 96 -24.76 -27.37 -11.22
C ARG A 96 -26.02 -27.28 -12.09
N ILE A 97 -26.07 -26.37 -13.07
CA ILE A 97 -27.19 -26.29 -14.03
C ILE A 97 -27.32 -27.58 -14.84
N GLN A 98 -26.19 -28.18 -15.21
CA GLN A 98 -26.15 -29.45 -15.95
C GLN A 98 -26.39 -30.69 -15.07
N GLY A 99 -26.64 -30.53 -13.77
CA GLY A 99 -26.82 -31.64 -12.84
C GLY A 99 -25.52 -32.40 -12.52
N THR A 100 -24.36 -31.85 -12.86
CA THR A 100 -23.04 -32.45 -12.60
C THR A 100 -22.30 -31.72 -11.47
N VAL A 101 -21.17 -32.29 -11.03
CA VAL A 101 -20.32 -31.70 -10.00
C VAL A 101 -18.99 -31.30 -10.61
N PHE A 102 -18.60 -30.03 -10.47
CA PHE A 102 -17.28 -29.57 -10.88
C PHE A 102 -16.24 -29.92 -9.82
N ALA A 103 -15.76 -31.16 -9.82
CA ALA A 103 -14.84 -31.69 -8.81
C ALA A 103 -13.51 -30.92 -8.68
N VAL A 104 -13.09 -30.22 -9.74
CA VAL A 104 -11.83 -29.44 -9.74
C VAL A 104 -12.01 -28.03 -9.15
N ALA A 105 -13.24 -27.55 -8.97
CA ALA A 105 -13.51 -26.20 -8.46
C ALA A 105 -12.76 -25.85 -7.16
N PRO A 106 -12.71 -26.72 -6.14
CA PRO A 106 -12.01 -26.42 -4.89
C PRO A 106 -10.51 -26.15 -5.09
N TRP A 107 -9.87 -26.86 -6.03
CA TRP A 107 -8.45 -26.71 -6.30
C TRP A 107 -8.13 -25.40 -7.02
N PHE A 108 -9.03 -24.92 -7.86
CA PHE A 108 -8.91 -23.58 -8.42
C PHE A 108 -9.08 -22.49 -7.35
N PHE A 109 -10.02 -22.63 -6.41
CA PHE A 109 -10.09 -21.73 -5.25
C PHE A 109 -8.79 -21.76 -4.43
N VAL A 110 -8.25 -22.95 -4.15
CA VAL A 110 -6.97 -23.11 -3.45
C VAL A 110 -5.83 -22.41 -4.20
N ALA A 111 -5.72 -22.59 -5.51
CA ALA A 111 -4.69 -21.93 -6.32
C ALA A 111 -4.82 -20.40 -6.26
N GLY A 112 -6.04 -19.87 -6.43
CA GLY A 112 -6.31 -18.44 -6.38
C GLY A 112 -6.01 -17.82 -5.02
N PHE A 113 -6.46 -18.44 -3.92
CA PHE A 113 -6.16 -17.97 -2.58
C PHE A 113 -4.70 -18.13 -2.20
N SER A 114 -4.02 -19.22 -2.59
CA SER A 114 -2.60 -19.43 -2.29
C SER A 114 -1.71 -18.37 -2.94
N LEU A 115 -2.01 -18.01 -4.19
CA LEU A 115 -1.31 -16.93 -4.91
C LEU A 115 -1.54 -15.55 -4.26
N GLY A 116 -2.72 -15.33 -3.69
CA GLY A 116 -2.99 -14.18 -2.83
C GLY A 116 -2.20 -14.21 -1.52
N THR A 117 -2.18 -15.36 -0.82
CA THR A 117 -1.44 -15.57 0.43
C THR A 117 0.05 -15.29 0.24
N LEU A 118 0.66 -15.85 -0.80
CA LEU A 118 2.08 -15.63 -1.11
C LEU A 118 2.37 -14.15 -1.36
N ASN A 119 1.54 -13.48 -2.16
CA ASN A 119 1.72 -12.05 -2.42
C ASN A 119 1.61 -11.20 -1.15
N GLN A 120 0.61 -11.44 -0.30
CA GLN A 120 0.45 -10.71 0.96
C GLN A 120 1.61 -10.99 1.92
N LEU A 121 2.09 -12.22 1.99
CA LEU A 121 3.26 -12.58 2.80
C LEU A 121 4.52 -11.87 2.31
N THR A 122 4.75 -11.84 0.98
CA THR A 122 5.87 -11.09 0.40
C THR A 122 5.79 -9.61 0.74
N LEU A 123 4.61 -8.99 0.60
CA LEU A 123 4.42 -7.58 0.96
C LEU A 123 4.56 -7.34 2.47
N ALA A 124 4.20 -8.30 3.32
CA ALA A 124 4.44 -8.20 4.76
C ALA A 124 5.94 -8.18 5.07
N CYS A 125 6.71 -9.11 4.50
CA CYS A 125 8.16 -9.18 4.66
C CYS A 125 8.85 -7.92 4.13
N LEU A 126 8.46 -7.45 2.93
CA LEU A 126 9.01 -6.22 2.36
C LEU A 126 8.75 -5.00 3.25
N ASN A 127 7.53 -4.85 3.76
CA ASN A 127 7.22 -3.74 4.66
C ASN A 127 7.91 -3.87 6.02
N ALA A 128 8.14 -5.07 6.53
CA ALA A 128 8.92 -5.28 7.75
C ALA A 128 10.39 -4.88 7.55
N ILE A 129 11.00 -5.24 6.41
CA ILE A 129 12.36 -4.82 6.04
C ILE A 129 12.43 -3.29 5.90
N ARG A 130 11.46 -2.67 5.21
CA ARG A 130 11.39 -1.20 5.10
C ARG A 130 11.25 -0.51 6.45
N ALA A 131 10.44 -1.06 7.36
CA ALA A 131 10.31 -0.55 8.73
C ALA A 131 11.60 -0.70 9.54
N TYR A 132 12.40 -1.73 9.27
CA TYR A 132 13.70 -1.93 9.89
C TYR A 132 14.74 -0.94 9.37
N GLU A 133 14.75 -0.65 8.06
CA GLU A 133 15.68 0.31 7.44
C GLU A 133 15.29 1.78 7.67
N SER A 134 14.02 2.05 7.99
CA SER A 134 13.53 3.40 8.28
C SER A 134 14.01 3.92 9.64
N GLN A 135 14.22 5.23 9.76
CA GLN A 135 14.64 5.85 11.02
C GLN A 135 13.67 5.54 12.18
N PRO A 136 14.17 5.19 13.38
CA PRO A 136 13.35 5.02 14.57
C PRO A 136 12.50 6.26 14.87
N GLY A 137 11.22 6.06 15.14
CA GLY A 137 10.29 7.16 15.44
C GLY A 137 9.86 8.02 14.24
N SER A 138 10.24 7.66 13.01
CA SER A 138 9.69 8.29 11.80
C SER A 138 8.25 7.85 11.52
N ASP A 139 7.44 8.77 11.00
CA ASP A 139 6.09 8.48 10.51
C ASP A 139 6.12 7.38 9.43
N GLN A 140 7.15 7.38 8.58
CA GLN A 140 7.37 6.38 7.53
C GLN A 140 7.54 4.97 8.10
N ARG A 141 8.34 4.80 9.16
CA ARG A 141 8.50 3.52 9.85
C ARG A 141 7.17 3.01 10.40
N GLN A 142 6.38 3.89 11.03
CA GLN A 142 5.06 3.51 11.55
C GLN A 142 4.11 3.08 10.44
N HIS A 143 4.12 3.77 9.30
CA HIS A 143 3.32 3.38 8.13
C HIS A 143 3.69 2.00 7.60
N TYR A 144 4.99 1.68 7.52
CA TYR A 144 5.44 0.36 7.08
C TYR A 144 5.09 -0.74 8.09
N ILE A 145 5.18 -0.49 9.40
CA ILE A 145 4.73 -1.45 10.43
C ILE A 145 3.22 -1.71 10.30
N GLN A 146 2.41 -0.65 10.16
CA GLN A 146 0.97 -0.79 9.97
C GLN A 146 0.64 -1.58 8.69
N ALA A 147 1.36 -1.33 7.59
CA ALA A 147 1.20 -2.05 6.35
C ALA A 147 1.61 -3.54 6.49
N ALA A 148 2.71 -3.83 7.18
CA ALA A 148 3.17 -5.19 7.42
C ALA A 148 2.14 -5.99 8.23
N ILE A 149 1.62 -5.42 9.32
CA ILE A 149 0.58 -6.05 10.15
C ILE A 149 -0.69 -6.29 9.35
N TYR A 150 -1.13 -5.30 8.58
CA TYR A 150 -2.30 -5.45 7.72
C TYR A 150 -2.12 -6.60 6.71
N ASN A 151 -0.96 -6.70 6.06
CA ASN A 151 -0.66 -7.78 5.13
C ASN A 151 -0.58 -9.15 5.83
N ILE A 152 -0.09 -9.21 7.09
CA ILE A 152 -0.13 -10.44 7.90
C ILE A 152 -1.57 -10.87 8.18
N ILE A 153 -2.45 -9.94 8.58
CA ILE A 153 -3.87 -10.23 8.82
C ILE A 153 -4.52 -10.80 7.55
N LEU A 154 -4.25 -10.19 6.38
CA LEU A 154 -4.74 -10.71 5.11
C LEU A 154 -4.14 -12.09 4.76
N THR A 155 -2.86 -12.31 5.06
CA THR A 155 -2.19 -13.60 4.87
C THR A 155 -2.85 -14.69 5.71
N VAL A 156 -3.13 -14.43 7.00
CA VAL A 156 -3.83 -15.35 7.88
C VAL A 156 -5.24 -15.65 7.37
N GLN A 157 -5.96 -14.64 6.90
CA GLN A 157 -7.29 -14.81 6.32
C GLN A 157 -7.27 -15.72 5.09
N LEU A 158 -6.37 -15.45 4.13
CA LEU A 158 -6.27 -16.23 2.89
C LEU A 158 -5.72 -17.63 3.13
N ALA A 159 -4.75 -17.79 4.02
CA ALA A 159 -4.26 -19.10 4.45
C ALA A 159 -5.38 -19.92 5.11
N SER A 160 -6.21 -19.30 5.96
CA SER A 160 -7.37 -19.96 6.56
C SER A 160 -8.40 -20.39 5.51
N CYS A 161 -8.58 -19.59 4.45
CA CYS A 161 -9.42 -19.95 3.30
C CYS A 161 -8.91 -21.21 2.60
N VAL A 162 -7.60 -21.27 2.31
CA VAL A 162 -6.93 -22.43 1.69
C VAL A 162 -7.07 -23.65 2.59
N THR A 163 -6.68 -23.54 3.87
CA THR A 163 -6.71 -24.66 4.81
C THR A 163 -8.11 -25.21 5.00
N ALA A 164 -9.13 -24.36 5.15
CA ALA A 164 -10.51 -24.81 5.29
C ALA A 164 -10.99 -25.59 4.05
N ILE A 165 -10.65 -25.14 2.84
CA ILE A 165 -11.03 -25.84 1.60
C ILE A 165 -10.28 -27.17 1.50
N VAL A 166 -8.97 -27.19 1.76
CA VAL A 166 -8.16 -28.42 1.70
C VAL A 166 -8.66 -29.45 2.71
N LEU A 167 -8.89 -29.05 3.97
CA LEU A 167 -9.41 -29.94 5.01
C LEU A 167 -10.80 -30.45 4.68
N PHE A 168 -11.70 -29.60 4.16
CA PHE A 168 -13.03 -30.02 3.77
C PHE A 168 -13.02 -31.09 2.67
N ASN A 169 -12.10 -30.99 1.69
CA ASN A 169 -12.05 -31.93 0.57
C ASN A 169 -11.25 -33.20 0.88
N LEU A 170 -10.18 -33.12 1.67
CA LEU A 170 -9.33 -34.27 1.99
C LEU A 170 -9.75 -35.01 3.26
N PHE A 171 -10.27 -34.27 4.25
CA PHE A 171 -10.62 -34.79 5.58
C PHE A 171 -11.99 -34.29 6.05
N PRO A 172 -13.08 -34.56 5.29
CA PRO A 172 -14.43 -34.03 5.59
C PRO A 172 -14.96 -34.44 6.98
N ALA A 173 -14.44 -35.52 7.55
CA ALA A 173 -14.80 -35.96 8.90
C ALA A 173 -14.29 -35.01 10.01
N ASN A 174 -13.24 -34.22 9.74
CA ASN A 174 -12.66 -33.29 10.71
C ASN A 174 -13.38 -31.94 10.71
N THR A 175 -14.67 -32.00 11.05
CA THR A 175 -15.57 -30.83 11.08
C THR A 175 -15.05 -29.74 12.02
N PHE A 176 -14.46 -30.10 13.16
CA PHE A 176 -13.90 -29.14 14.12
C PHE A 176 -12.83 -28.22 13.50
N LEU A 177 -11.81 -28.79 12.84
CA LEU A 177 -10.76 -27.97 12.22
C LEU A 177 -11.31 -27.13 11.07
N ILE A 178 -12.20 -27.69 10.24
CA ILE A 178 -12.86 -26.95 9.14
C ILE A 178 -13.61 -25.74 9.71
N SER A 179 -14.41 -25.94 10.77
CA SER A 179 -15.15 -24.88 11.44
C SER A 179 -14.21 -23.83 12.04
N ALA A 180 -13.12 -24.24 12.69
CA ALA A 180 -12.16 -23.31 13.28
C ALA A 180 -11.55 -22.37 12.22
N PHE A 181 -11.04 -22.91 11.12
CA PHE A 181 -10.47 -22.08 10.04
C PHE A 181 -11.54 -21.24 9.33
N ALA A 182 -12.74 -21.78 9.12
CA ALA A 182 -13.84 -21.03 8.53
C ALA A 182 -14.28 -19.85 9.41
N LEU A 183 -14.38 -20.05 10.73
CA LEU A 183 -14.71 -19.00 11.69
C LEU A 183 -13.59 -17.96 11.81
N THR A 184 -12.32 -18.33 11.63
CA THR A 184 -11.22 -17.36 11.54
C THR A 184 -11.42 -16.41 10.35
N VAL A 185 -11.80 -16.94 9.18
CA VAL A 185 -12.10 -16.11 8.00
C VAL A 185 -13.27 -15.17 8.27
N VAL A 186 -14.35 -15.68 8.88
CA VAL A 186 -15.53 -14.87 9.23
C VAL A 186 -15.17 -13.78 10.23
N SER A 187 -14.42 -14.11 11.29
CA SER A 187 -13.99 -13.16 12.32
C SER A 187 -13.15 -12.03 11.74
N ILE A 188 -12.19 -12.33 10.86
CA ILE A 188 -11.36 -11.31 10.21
C ILE A 188 -12.19 -10.44 9.26
N ASN A 189 -13.16 -11.01 8.52
CA ASN A 189 -14.07 -10.24 7.67
C ASN A 189 -14.96 -9.30 8.47
N VAL A 190 -15.56 -9.80 9.56
CA VAL A 190 -16.40 -9.01 10.46
C VAL A 190 -15.57 -7.89 11.09
N GLY A 191 -14.38 -8.21 11.61
CA GLY A 191 -13.44 -7.22 12.14
C GLY A 191 -13.05 -6.15 11.11
N SER A 192 -12.80 -6.56 9.86
CA SER A 192 -12.50 -5.64 8.76
C SER A 192 -13.69 -4.72 8.42
N CYS A 193 -14.91 -5.26 8.41
CA CYS A 193 -16.13 -4.46 8.23
C CYS A 193 -16.31 -3.45 9.37
N LEU A 194 -16.24 -3.91 10.62
CA LEU A 194 -16.34 -3.06 11.81
C LEU A 194 -15.28 -1.96 11.80
N TRP A 195 -14.03 -2.32 11.49
CA TRP A 195 -12.94 -1.35 11.37
C TRP A 195 -13.25 -0.26 10.35
N ARG A 196 -13.87 -0.59 9.20
CA ARG A 196 -14.24 0.42 8.20
C ARG A 196 -15.35 1.35 8.70
N PHE A 197 -16.28 0.87 9.54
CA PHE A 197 -17.37 1.67 10.14
C PHE A 197 -16.94 2.59 11.27
N LEU A 198 -15.83 2.29 11.96
CA LEU A 198 -15.33 3.15 13.03
C LEU A 198 -15.00 4.57 12.53
N SER A 199 -15.31 5.58 13.35
CA SER A 199 -14.96 6.97 13.11
C SER A 199 -13.43 7.17 13.08
N SER A 200 -12.98 8.27 12.51
CA SER A 200 -11.53 8.58 12.47
C SER A 200 -10.95 8.75 13.88
N GLU A 201 -11.74 9.25 14.83
CA GLU A 201 -11.35 9.43 16.23
C GLU A 201 -11.17 8.09 16.92
N ALA A 202 -12.16 7.19 16.84
CA ALA A 202 -12.06 5.85 17.40
C ALA A 202 -10.88 5.05 16.83
N LYS A 203 -10.62 5.17 15.51
CA LYS A 203 -9.44 4.57 14.88
C LYS A 203 -8.13 5.13 15.43
N LYS A 204 -8.09 6.42 15.77
CA LYS A 204 -6.90 7.07 16.33
C LYS A 204 -6.65 6.58 17.75
N ASP A 205 -7.71 6.47 18.56
CA ASP A 205 -7.61 6.00 19.95
C ASP A 205 -7.10 4.56 20.02
N ILE A 206 -7.68 3.65 19.21
CA ILE A 206 -7.21 2.26 19.13
C ILE A 206 -5.77 2.19 18.64
N LYS A 207 -5.38 3.01 17.66
CA LYS A 207 -3.98 3.07 17.21
C LYS A 207 -3.05 3.55 18.32
N ASN A 208 -3.45 4.55 19.08
CA ASN A 208 -2.66 5.09 20.20
C ASN A 208 -2.48 4.04 21.30
N GLU A 209 -3.55 3.34 21.68
CA GLU A 209 -3.53 2.28 22.69
C GLU A 209 -2.65 1.09 22.28
N LEU A 210 -2.68 0.72 21.00
CA LEU A 210 -1.82 -0.32 20.43
C LEU A 210 -0.37 0.15 20.16
N GLY A 211 -0.01 1.39 20.51
CA GLY A 211 1.33 1.95 20.25
C GLY A 211 1.64 2.23 18.77
N PHE A 212 0.63 2.13 17.89
CA PHE A 212 0.71 2.52 16.47
C PHE A 212 0.35 3.98 16.22
N GLY A 213 -0.03 4.70 17.28
CA GLY A 213 -0.27 6.13 17.28
C GLY A 213 0.99 6.93 16.99
N LYS A 214 0.82 8.14 16.47
CA LYS A 214 1.91 9.13 16.40
C LYS A 214 2.22 9.56 17.83
N SER A 215 3.07 8.81 18.54
CA SER A 215 3.40 9.09 19.94
C SER A 215 4.02 10.48 20.05
N GLU A 216 3.32 11.38 20.73
CA GLU A 216 3.82 12.74 20.98
C GLU A 216 5.05 12.72 21.91
N GLN A 217 5.15 11.72 22.79
CA GLN A 217 6.30 11.53 23.68
C GLN A 217 7.57 11.09 22.91
N LEU A 218 7.42 10.34 21.82
CA LEU A 218 8.53 10.06 20.89
C LEU A 218 8.88 11.27 20.03
N LYS A 219 7.95 12.22 19.82
CA LYS A 219 8.28 13.51 19.19
C LYS A 219 9.19 14.32 20.11
N GLU A 220 8.93 14.38 21.42
CA GLU A 220 9.80 15.05 22.39
C GLU A 220 11.17 14.38 22.57
N LEU A 221 11.23 13.04 22.52
CA LEU A 221 12.51 12.32 22.60
C LEU A 221 13.40 12.57 21.36
N ILE A 222 12.79 12.75 20.18
CA ILE A 222 13.52 13.12 18.94
C ILE A 222 13.91 14.61 18.95
N ILE A 223 13.13 15.48 19.60
CA ILE A 223 13.48 16.90 19.79
C ILE A 223 14.69 17.04 20.74
N THR A 224 14.83 16.13 21.71
CA THR A 224 15.89 16.16 22.72
C THR A 224 17.10 15.28 22.38
N THR A 225 16.99 14.39 21.38
CA THR A 225 18.20 13.86 20.75
C THR A 225 18.74 15.00 19.90
N PRO A 226 19.94 15.53 20.18
CA PRO A 226 20.53 16.48 19.25
C PRO A 226 20.51 15.83 17.87
N LEU A 227 20.21 16.62 16.85
CA LEU A 227 20.66 16.37 15.47
C LEU A 227 22.21 16.37 15.44
N ASP A 228 22.88 15.72 16.40
CA ASP A 228 24.34 15.56 16.51
C ASP A 228 24.90 14.61 15.46
N LYS A 229 24.02 14.12 14.61
CA LYS A 229 24.39 13.83 13.25
C LYS A 229 23.46 14.64 12.37
N LYS A 230 23.95 15.81 11.89
CA LYS A 230 23.89 16.10 10.44
C LYS A 230 23.91 14.74 9.76
N PRO A 231 22.99 14.37 8.85
CA PRO A 231 23.12 13.12 8.13
C PRO A 231 24.49 13.15 7.47
N GLN A 232 25.50 12.63 8.17
CA GLN A 232 26.86 12.60 7.70
C GLN A 232 26.72 11.69 6.50
N PRO A 233 27.11 12.16 5.31
CA PRO A 233 27.06 11.32 4.12
C PRO A 233 27.80 10.06 4.51
N GLN A 234 27.06 8.94 4.62
CA GLN A 234 27.61 7.67 5.06
C GLN A 234 28.60 7.24 3.98
N GLY A 235 29.82 7.74 4.06
CA GLY A 235 31.00 7.09 3.55
C GLY A 235 31.04 5.73 4.22
N GLY A 236 30.89 4.67 3.44
CA GLY A 236 31.29 3.34 3.87
C GLY A 236 30.19 2.33 4.20
N LEU A 237 28.99 2.39 3.61
CA LEU A 237 28.16 1.19 3.50
C LEU A 237 28.23 0.64 2.08
N LYS A 238 29.08 -0.37 1.91
CA LYS A 238 29.32 -1.18 0.70
C LYS A 238 28.10 -1.99 0.22
N HIS A 239 26.91 -1.75 0.77
CA HIS A 239 25.69 -2.39 0.30
C HIS A 239 24.84 -1.35 -0.42
N THR A 240 24.59 -1.60 -1.71
CA THR A 240 23.56 -0.91 -2.50
C THR A 240 22.23 -1.10 -1.76
N ARG A 241 21.84 -0.13 -0.95
CA ARG A 241 20.56 -0.19 -0.21
C ARG A 241 19.42 -0.23 -1.21
N LEU A 242 18.44 -1.08 -0.93
CA LEU A 242 17.24 -1.22 -1.77
C LEU A 242 16.19 -0.15 -1.43
N PHE A 243 16.23 0.42 -0.21
CA PHE A 243 15.25 1.37 0.30
C PHE A 243 15.90 2.66 0.88
N SER A 244 15.17 3.76 0.78
CA SER A 244 15.45 5.10 1.26
C SER A 244 15.11 5.18 2.73
N THR A 245 16.07 5.70 3.49
CA THR A 245 15.99 5.79 4.94
C THR A 245 15.25 7.05 5.42
N CYS A 246 14.99 8.02 4.54
CA CYS A 246 14.54 9.36 4.93
C CYS A 246 13.39 9.89 4.08
N ASP A 247 12.25 10.17 4.71
CA ASP A 247 11.21 11.03 4.16
C ASP A 247 11.57 12.51 4.39
N HIS A 248 12.13 13.15 3.36
CA HIS A 248 12.54 14.57 3.43
C HIS A 248 11.39 15.51 3.80
N SER A 249 10.15 15.20 3.39
CA SER A 249 8.98 16.02 3.73
C SER A 249 8.64 15.95 5.22
N ALA A 250 8.85 14.78 5.85
CA ALA A 250 8.67 14.59 7.28
C ALA A 250 9.78 15.27 8.10
N VAL A 251 10.99 15.37 7.56
CA VAL A 251 12.11 16.07 8.20
C VAL A 251 11.86 17.57 8.25
N ILE A 252 11.56 18.21 7.11
CA ILE A 252 11.35 19.66 7.05
C ILE A 252 10.13 20.14 7.82
N ARG A 253 9.11 19.27 8.00
CA ARG A 253 7.93 19.55 8.85
C ARG A 253 8.27 19.87 10.29
N LYS A 254 9.44 19.43 10.75
CA LYS A 254 9.92 19.61 12.12
C LYS A 254 10.95 20.75 12.24
N MET A 255 11.27 21.42 11.14
CA MET A 255 12.29 22.46 11.06
C MET A 255 11.63 23.83 10.92
N ASN A 256 12.32 24.86 11.39
CA ASN A 256 11.96 26.24 11.08
C ASN A 256 12.24 26.53 9.60
N GLY A 257 11.60 27.56 9.04
CA GLY A 257 11.68 27.87 7.61
C GLY A 257 13.12 27.99 7.08
N GLU A 258 14.00 28.67 7.80
CA GLU A 258 15.41 28.82 7.37
C GLU A 258 16.21 27.52 7.52
N ASP A 259 15.99 26.73 8.57
CA ASP A 259 16.65 25.43 8.76
C ASP A 259 16.20 24.43 7.69
N ALA A 260 14.90 24.43 7.36
CA ALA A 260 14.32 23.61 6.30
C ALA A 260 14.89 23.98 4.93
N LYS A 261 15.05 25.29 4.66
CA LYS A 261 15.66 25.81 3.43
C LYS A 261 17.10 25.35 3.29
N GLN A 262 17.91 25.55 4.32
CA GLN A 262 19.33 25.16 4.30
C GLN A 262 19.49 23.66 4.12
N TYR A 263 18.69 22.86 4.84
CA TYR A 263 18.68 21.40 4.70
C TYR A 263 18.38 20.94 3.26
N LEU A 264 17.35 21.52 2.62
CA LEU A 264 16.98 21.15 1.25
C LEU A 264 18.08 21.52 0.25
N LEU A 265 18.68 22.70 0.37
CA LEU A 265 19.78 23.14 -0.51
C LEU A 265 21.01 22.25 -0.36
N ASP A 266 21.45 21.98 0.87
CA ASP A 266 22.61 21.13 1.14
C ASP A 266 22.41 19.72 0.56
N TYR A 267 21.19 19.16 0.69
CA TYR A 267 20.89 17.82 0.20
C TYR A 267 20.74 17.76 -1.33
N ILE A 268 20.16 18.79 -1.96
CA ILE A 268 20.07 18.91 -3.41
C ILE A 268 21.48 19.04 -4.02
N ALA A 269 22.32 19.92 -3.48
CA ALA A 269 23.70 20.11 -3.94
C ALA A 269 24.52 18.82 -3.80
N TYR A 270 24.36 18.10 -2.69
CA TYR A 270 24.97 16.77 -2.51
C TYR A 270 24.52 15.78 -3.58
N LYS A 271 23.21 15.67 -3.85
CA LYS A 271 22.70 14.74 -4.87
C LYS A 271 23.17 15.10 -6.27
N LEU A 272 23.21 16.39 -6.62
CA LEU A 272 23.80 16.87 -7.88
C LEU A 272 25.27 16.45 -8.00
N SER A 273 26.06 16.57 -6.92
CA SER A 273 27.48 16.17 -6.91
C SER A 273 27.70 14.67 -7.17
N ILE A 274 26.73 13.81 -6.82
CA ILE A 274 26.78 12.38 -7.10
C ILE A 274 26.35 12.09 -8.53
N LEU A 275 25.25 12.68 -8.98
CA LEU A 275 24.66 12.41 -10.29
C LEU A 275 25.52 12.96 -11.42
N ASN A 276 26.18 14.11 -11.23
CA ASN A 276 27.10 14.71 -12.20
C ASN A 276 28.37 13.87 -12.46
N LYS A 277 28.63 12.83 -11.65
CA LYS A 277 29.73 11.88 -11.90
C LYS A 277 29.34 10.79 -12.92
N ASN A 278 28.04 10.58 -13.17
CA ASN A 278 27.51 9.51 -14.01
C ASN A 278 26.51 10.03 -15.08
N THR A 279 26.90 11.10 -15.78
CA THR A 279 26.03 11.91 -16.67
C THR A 279 25.65 11.23 -18.01
N HIS A 280 26.13 10.02 -18.26
CA HIS A 280 25.95 9.33 -19.55
C HIS A 280 24.58 8.69 -19.75
N GLN A 281 23.73 8.65 -18.72
CA GLN A 281 22.38 8.06 -18.82
C GLN A 281 21.30 9.15 -18.85
N GLU A 282 20.36 9.04 -19.79
CA GLU A 282 19.19 9.92 -19.93
C GLU A 282 18.41 10.04 -18.61
N LYS A 283 18.26 8.92 -17.88
CA LYS A 283 17.68 8.88 -16.54
C LYS A 283 18.40 9.80 -15.54
N THR A 284 19.73 9.85 -15.58
CA THR A 284 20.53 10.72 -14.71
C THR A 284 20.35 12.18 -15.10
N GLN A 285 20.33 12.49 -16.40
CA GLN A 285 20.14 13.85 -16.91
C GLN A 285 18.77 14.43 -16.54
N GLN A 286 17.70 13.63 -16.64
CA GLN A 286 16.36 14.06 -16.20
C GLN A 286 16.31 14.33 -14.70
N LYS A 287 17.00 13.53 -13.87
CA LYS A 287 17.08 13.77 -12.42
C LYS A 287 17.88 15.02 -12.07
N ILE A 288 18.99 15.27 -12.77
CA ILE A 288 19.80 16.49 -12.62
C ILE A 288 18.94 17.72 -12.94
N ALA A 289 18.27 17.74 -14.10
CA ALA A 289 17.43 18.86 -14.53
C ALA A 289 16.33 19.20 -13.51
N VAL A 290 15.73 18.19 -12.87
CA VAL A 290 14.72 18.42 -11.83
C VAL A 290 15.34 18.94 -10.54
N LEU A 291 16.50 18.43 -10.13
CA LEU A 291 17.19 18.94 -8.93
C LEU A 291 17.64 20.39 -9.09
N GLU A 292 18.18 20.77 -10.25
CA GLU A 292 18.54 22.16 -10.58
C GLU A 292 17.32 23.07 -10.56
N LEU A 293 16.20 22.61 -11.12
CA LEU A 293 14.93 23.33 -11.08
C LEU A 293 14.44 23.54 -9.63
N LEU A 294 14.55 22.52 -8.77
CA LEU A 294 14.16 22.61 -7.36
C LEU A 294 15.06 23.57 -6.58
N GLU A 295 16.36 23.54 -6.84
CA GLU A 295 17.33 24.47 -6.27
C GLU A 295 16.97 25.92 -6.63
N GLN A 296 16.67 26.18 -7.91
CA GLN A 296 16.21 27.49 -8.38
C GLN A 296 14.90 27.93 -7.73
N VAL A 297 13.94 27.03 -7.53
CA VAL A 297 12.68 27.35 -6.84
C VAL A 297 12.95 27.81 -5.39
N ILE A 298 13.89 27.16 -4.69
CA ILE A 298 14.23 27.52 -3.30
C ILE A 298 15.02 28.84 -3.24
N LEU A 299 16.02 29.01 -4.10
CA LEU A 299 16.92 30.18 -4.11
C LEU A 299 16.24 31.42 -4.68
N GLU A 300 15.58 31.30 -5.83
CA GLU A 300 15.03 32.43 -6.60
C GLU A 300 13.54 32.69 -6.27
N LYS A 301 12.95 31.93 -5.34
CA LYS A 301 11.51 31.99 -4.99
C LYS A 301 10.57 31.87 -6.20
N ARG A 302 11.00 31.18 -7.27
CA ARG A 302 10.17 30.95 -8.45
C ARG A 302 8.93 30.14 -8.09
N THR A 303 7.85 30.35 -8.84
CA THR A 303 6.64 29.53 -8.75
C THR A 303 6.96 28.06 -8.89
N MET A 304 6.53 27.27 -7.90
CA MET A 304 6.67 25.82 -7.94
C MET A 304 5.91 25.27 -9.17
N PRO A 305 6.58 24.56 -10.08
CA PRO A 305 5.91 23.95 -11.21
C PRO A 305 5.00 22.81 -10.76
N ASP A 306 3.86 22.65 -11.43
CA ASP A 306 2.88 21.60 -11.14
C ASP A 306 3.55 20.21 -11.16
N PRO A 307 3.55 19.47 -10.04
CA PRO A 307 4.14 18.14 -9.94
C PRO A 307 3.64 17.19 -11.04
N GLY A 308 2.36 17.30 -11.43
CA GLY A 308 1.77 16.48 -12.49
C GLY A 308 2.41 16.72 -13.86
N LYS A 309 2.69 17.99 -14.19
CA LYS A 309 3.38 18.37 -15.42
C LYS A 309 4.86 18.00 -15.40
N LEU A 310 5.51 18.07 -14.23
CA LEU A 310 6.90 17.63 -14.08
C LEU A 310 7.05 16.14 -14.34
N HIS A 311 6.14 15.32 -13.84
CA HIS A 311 6.15 13.87 -14.08
C HIS A 311 5.99 13.51 -15.56
N HIS A 312 5.17 14.28 -16.31
CA HIS A 312 5.03 14.06 -17.75
C HIS A 312 6.29 14.48 -18.52
N ARG A 313 6.95 15.56 -18.10
CA ARG A 313 8.14 16.10 -18.77
C ARG A 313 9.41 15.29 -18.44
N TYR A 314 9.48 14.74 -17.23
CA TYR A 314 10.62 13.97 -16.72
C TYR A 314 10.13 12.62 -16.18
N PRO A 315 9.77 11.65 -17.05
CA PRO A 315 9.22 10.37 -16.61
C PRO A 315 10.20 9.59 -15.70
N HIS A 316 11.51 9.69 -15.96
CA HIS A 316 12.53 8.99 -15.17
C HIS A 316 12.79 9.61 -13.79
N LEU A 317 12.17 10.76 -13.48
CA LEU A 317 12.14 11.36 -12.16
C LEU A 317 11.61 10.37 -11.13
N VAL A 318 10.66 9.53 -11.54
CA VAL A 318 9.96 8.61 -10.65
C VAL A 318 10.37 7.15 -10.82
N ASP A 319 11.21 6.85 -11.79
CA ASP A 319 11.60 5.46 -12.06
C ASP A 319 12.51 4.93 -10.95
N ASN A 320 11.88 4.31 -9.96
CA ASN A 320 12.49 3.36 -9.06
C ASN A 320 11.63 2.09 -9.08
N PHE A 321 12.13 1.09 -9.80
CA PHE A 321 11.44 -0.19 -9.95
C PHE A 321 11.26 -0.91 -8.61
N TRP A 322 12.21 -0.72 -7.69
CA TRP A 322 12.31 -1.42 -6.39
C TRP A 322 11.42 -0.86 -5.26
N CYS A 323 10.26 -0.29 -5.61
CA CYS A 323 9.14 0.01 -4.70
C CYS A 323 9.11 1.33 -3.94
N GLU A 324 10.05 2.24 -4.17
CA GLU A 324 10.01 3.51 -3.48
C GLU A 324 9.86 4.70 -4.39
N LYS A 325 9.32 5.80 -3.84
CA LYS A 325 9.51 7.10 -4.45
C LYS A 325 11.00 7.32 -4.63
N SER A 326 11.43 7.73 -5.82
CA SER A 326 12.85 8.05 -6.03
C SER A 326 13.26 9.16 -5.06
N ASP A 327 14.52 9.19 -4.60
CA ASP A 327 15.01 10.28 -3.74
C ASP A 327 14.71 11.66 -4.35
N THR A 328 14.81 11.78 -5.67
CA THR A 328 14.50 13.01 -6.41
C THR A 328 13.01 13.37 -6.32
N GLN A 329 12.12 12.37 -6.33
CA GLN A 329 10.69 12.58 -6.10
C GLN A 329 10.40 12.95 -4.64
N GLN A 330 11.06 12.32 -3.68
CA GLN A 330 10.91 12.66 -2.26
C GLN A 330 11.35 14.11 -1.99
N LEU A 331 12.42 14.57 -2.64
CA LEU A 331 12.86 15.96 -2.61
C LEU A 331 11.86 16.89 -3.31
N LEU A 332 11.31 16.52 -4.47
CA LEU A 332 10.26 17.31 -5.13
C LEU A 332 9.08 17.59 -4.19
N GLU A 333 8.59 16.54 -3.50
CA GLU A 333 7.47 16.65 -2.56
C GLU A 333 7.83 17.48 -1.32
N ALA A 334 9.08 17.37 -0.84
CA ALA A 334 9.56 18.19 0.26
C ALA A 334 9.64 19.68 -0.12
N VAL A 335 10.14 20.01 -1.32
CA VAL A 335 10.18 21.39 -1.82
C VAL A 335 8.77 21.95 -2.05
N ASP A 336 7.84 21.16 -2.60
CA ASP A 336 6.43 21.55 -2.73
C ASP A 336 5.80 21.87 -1.36
N TYR A 337 6.06 21.03 -0.35
CA TYR A 337 5.62 21.28 1.02
C TYR A 337 6.25 22.56 1.60
N TYR A 338 7.55 22.76 1.42
CA TYR A 338 8.25 23.96 1.88
C TYR A 338 7.66 25.23 1.23
N TYR A 339 7.44 25.21 -0.09
CA TYR A 339 6.87 26.36 -0.80
C TYR A 339 5.46 26.71 -0.32
N LYS A 340 4.60 25.70 -0.10
CA LYS A 340 3.23 25.90 0.38
C LYS A 340 3.14 26.46 1.80
N ASN A 341 4.06 26.09 2.68
CA ASN A 341 3.97 26.44 4.11
C ASN A 341 4.90 27.59 4.54
N HIS A 342 5.99 27.82 3.80
CA HIS A 342 7.00 28.82 4.13
C HIS A 342 7.27 29.82 3.00
N GLY A 343 7.01 29.43 1.73
CA GLY A 343 7.16 30.30 0.57
C GLY A 343 6.00 31.29 0.37
N ALA A 344 4.78 30.95 0.81
CA ALA A 344 3.59 31.79 0.64
C ALA A 344 3.54 33.00 1.60
N MET A 345 4.28 33.00 2.71
CA MET A 345 4.24 34.07 3.73
C MET A 345 4.93 35.40 3.32
N HIS A 346 5.41 35.54 2.09
CA HIS A 346 6.01 36.80 1.61
C HIS A 346 5.30 37.47 0.44
N ASN A 347 4.19 36.91 -0.06
CA ASN A 347 3.39 37.56 -1.10
C ASN A 347 2.14 38.28 -0.56
N ASP A 348 1.78 38.13 0.72
CA ASP A 348 0.62 38.84 1.31
C ASP A 348 0.97 40.20 1.95
N THR A 349 2.26 40.55 2.09
CA THR A 349 2.66 41.90 2.55
C THR A 349 2.57 42.99 1.47
N ASN A 350 2.24 42.65 0.22
CA ASN A 350 2.02 43.62 -0.86
C ASN A 350 0.54 43.81 -1.25
N ARG A 351 -0.41 43.25 -0.48
CA ARG A 351 -1.86 43.48 -0.72
C ARG A 351 -2.56 44.44 0.23
N TYR A 352 -1.87 44.96 1.24
CA TYR A 352 -2.35 46.06 2.08
C TYR A 352 -1.25 47.11 2.30
N GLY A 353 -0.82 47.74 1.21
CA GLY A 353 0.11 48.86 1.22
C GLY A 353 -0.29 49.90 0.18
N LEU A 354 -1.14 50.84 0.60
CA LEU A 354 -1.32 52.20 0.05
C LEU A 354 -1.82 52.33 -1.40
N ALA A 355 -3.14 52.54 -1.54
CA ALA A 355 -3.73 53.81 -2.03
C ALA A 355 -5.21 53.86 -1.64
#